data_AF-A0A4Q1EVB7-F1
#
_entry.id   AF-A0A4Q1EVB7-F1
#
_cell.length_a   1.000
_cell.length_b   1.000
_cell.length_c   1.000
_cell.angle_alpha   90.00
_cell.angle_beta   90.00
_cell.angle_gamma   90.00
#
_symmetry.space_group_name_H-M   'P 1'
#
loop_
_entity.id
_entity.type
_entity.pdbx_description
1 polymer ?
#
loop_
_entity_poly.entity_id
_entity_poly.type
_entity_poly.pdbx_seq_one_letter_code
_entity_poly.pdbx_strand_id
1 'polypeptide(L)'
;MKNYFIFLYFYIFKNTKTSFSLYLTNNECMSTEHSIKRVIFAGNKIQMQDITKNNFDFIRVLLAFIVFLGHLGTLSASPDLKIFEHSPIEIAVFGFFAVSGFLIARSYDRSSSLKSYLKKRIKRIVPAYLLVIFLCAILLSLVSTYSFTEYFSNTQVYKYLFWNSLFLNFKAPWLPGVFGNQAVNGALWTLKIEMCYYFSVPLLFLLFGKNNKYRNISLVILYFLSLIYLNYFESLNKISLAKQLPGTLSYFIPGMLIYFNFDKFIQHKNIIFIIAIATVWIDLFLKIQLFSPMMIGVIVMYIAYSFKFLNNFGKYGDFTYGIYIFHFPIIRTFQTLGLFEDYNPFVMALVCMLVVIAVGVSSWHLYEKRFL
;
A
#
# COMPACT_ATOMS: atom_id res chain seq x y z
N MET A 1 -5.06 -6.96 16.28
CA MET A 1 -6.34 -6.28 16.00
C MET A 1 -7.12 -5.73 17.21
N LYS A 2 -6.98 -6.24 18.45
CA LYS A 2 -7.82 -5.81 19.60
C LYS A 2 -7.70 -4.34 20.08
N ASN A 3 -6.56 -3.66 19.88
CA ASN A 3 -6.31 -2.31 20.44
C ASN A 3 -6.17 -1.19 19.38
N TYR A 4 -6.35 -1.49 18.10
CA TYR A 4 -5.85 -0.64 17.01
C TYR A 4 -6.84 0.46 16.57
N PHE A 5 -8.13 0.29 16.83
CA PHE A 5 -9.15 1.26 16.39
C PHE A 5 -9.47 2.36 17.41
N ILE A 6 -9.15 2.17 18.69
CA ILE A 6 -9.49 3.11 19.76
C ILE A 6 -8.54 4.33 19.75
N PHE A 7 -7.27 4.14 19.36
CA PHE A 7 -6.23 5.18 19.48
C PHE A 7 -6.29 6.25 18.37
N LEU A 8 -6.78 5.91 17.18
CA LEU A 8 -6.89 6.86 16.05
C LEU A 8 -8.00 7.91 16.26
N TYR A 9 -8.94 7.64 17.19
CA TYR A 9 -10.17 8.42 17.35
C TYR A 9 -9.99 9.69 18.20
N PHE A 10 -9.05 9.71 19.16
CA PHE A 10 -8.92 10.85 20.08
C PHE A 10 -8.23 12.09 19.48
N TYR A 11 -7.51 11.96 18.35
CA TYR A 11 -6.70 13.07 17.82
C TYR A 11 -7.38 13.86 16.68
N ILE A 12 -8.38 13.29 16.01
CA ILE A 12 -8.92 13.88 14.76
C ILE A 12 -10.18 14.74 14.98
N PHE A 13 -10.88 14.62 16.11
CA PHE A 13 -12.20 15.25 16.30
C PHE A 13 -12.26 16.53 17.14
N LYS A 14 -11.13 17.17 17.47
CA LYS A 14 -11.16 18.39 18.31
C LYS A 14 -11.34 19.72 17.57
N ASN A 15 -11.37 19.76 16.23
CA ASN A 15 -11.58 21.03 15.53
C ASN A 15 -12.29 20.83 14.19
N THR A 16 -13.58 21.17 14.14
CA THR A 16 -14.27 21.83 13.02
C THR A 16 -15.79 21.86 13.28
N LYS A 17 -16.26 22.91 13.97
CA LYS A 17 -17.67 23.31 13.92
C LYS A 17 -17.80 24.41 12.86
N THR A 18 -18.58 24.17 11.82
CA THR A 18 -19.19 25.26 11.05
C THR A 18 -20.55 24.84 10.54
N SER A 19 -21.57 25.54 11.03
CA SER A 19 -22.99 25.43 10.69
C SER A 19 -23.33 26.25 9.44
N PHE A 20 -24.17 25.71 8.55
CA PHE A 20 -24.74 26.46 7.42
C PHE A 20 -26.24 26.68 7.66
N SER A 21 -26.67 27.95 7.58
CA SER A 21 -28.06 28.41 7.64
C SER A 21 -28.59 28.64 6.23
N LEU A 22 -29.82 28.23 5.96
CA LEU A 22 -30.55 28.45 4.71
C LEU A 22 -31.47 29.66 4.87
N TYR A 23 -31.35 30.64 3.98
CA TYR A 23 -32.35 31.70 3.78
C TYR A 23 -32.94 31.54 2.37
N LEU A 24 -34.26 31.38 2.29
CA LEU A 24 -35.06 31.52 1.08
C LEU A 24 -35.84 32.82 1.19
N THR A 25 -35.76 33.66 0.16
CA THR A 25 -36.71 34.77 -0.06
C THR A 25 -37.20 34.70 -1.50
N ASN A 26 -38.52 34.60 -1.65
CA ASN A 26 -39.25 34.75 -2.90
C ASN A 26 -39.21 36.22 -3.36
N ASN A 27 -39.10 36.45 -4.67
CA ASN A 27 -40.10 37.22 -5.43
C ASN A 27 -39.77 37.33 -6.93
N GLU A 28 -40.86 37.44 -7.68
CA GLU A 28 -41.04 37.97 -9.04
C GLU A 28 -40.98 37.05 -10.26
N CYS A 29 -41.91 37.36 -11.16
CA CYS A 29 -42.59 36.53 -12.13
C CYS A 29 -42.37 37.10 -13.54
N MET A 30 -42.61 36.25 -14.53
CA MET A 30 -42.87 36.51 -15.95
C MET A 30 -41.72 36.48 -16.98
N SER A 31 -42.06 35.70 -18.00
CA SER A 31 -41.53 35.58 -19.37
C SER A 31 -40.44 34.53 -19.61
N THR A 32 -40.80 33.60 -20.50
CA THR A 32 -39.93 32.69 -21.30
C THR A 32 -39.80 31.22 -20.90
N GLU A 33 -40.92 30.47 -20.93
CA GLU A 33 -40.93 28.99 -20.89
C GLU A 33 -40.05 28.31 -21.97
N HIS A 34 -39.80 28.98 -23.10
CA HIS A 34 -38.98 28.43 -24.19
C HIS A 34 -37.46 28.62 -23.99
N SER A 35 -37.05 29.63 -23.21
CA SER A 35 -35.65 29.87 -22.82
C SER A 35 -35.22 28.96 -21.67
N ILE A 36 -36.14 28.71 -20.74
CA ILE A 36 -35.90 27.88 -19.56
C ILE A 36 -35.64 26.42 -19.96
N LYS A 37 -36.30 25.89 -21.00
CA LYS A 37 -36.03 24.51 -21.47
C LYS A 37 -34.64 24.33 -22.11
N ARG A 38 -34.00 25.36 -22.68
CA ARG A 38 -32.61 25.21 -23.17
C ARG A 38 -31.58 25.39 -22.05
N VAL A 39 -31.85 26.22 -21.05
CA VAL A 39 -30.94 26.42 -19.91
C VAL A 39 -31.03 25.27 -18.89
N ILE A 40 -32.20 24.64 -18.71
CA ILE A 40 -32.35 23.48 -17.83
C ILE A 40 -31.74 22.20 -18.43
N PHE A 41 -31.73 22.05 -19.76
CA PHE A 41 -31.15 20.88 -20.44
C PHE A 41 -29.69 21.03 -20.89
N ALA A 42 -29.12 22.23 -20.77
CA ALA A 42 -27.71 22.49 -21.00
C ALA A 42 -27.02 22.87 -19.68
N GLY A 43 -26.46 21.90 -18.96
CA GLY A 43 -25.32 22.22 -18.09
C GLY A 43 -25.26 21.63 -16.69
N ASN A 44 -25.92 20.51 -16.38
CA ASN A 44 -25.45 19.61 -15.33
C ASN A 44 -24.95 18.29 -15.93
N LYS A 45 -24.11 18.39 -16.97
CA LYS A 45 -23.10 17.34 -17.14
C LYS A 45 -22.21 17.47 -15.91
N ILE A 46 -22.48 16.67 -14.88
CA ILE A 46 -21.54 16.46 -13.79
C ILE A 46 -20.22 16.13 -14.47
N GLN A 47 -19.27 17.07 -14.44
CA GLN A 47 -17.98 16.86 -15.05
C GLN A 47 -17.32 15.75 -14.24
N MET A 48 -17.41 14.52 -14.76
CA MET A 48 -16.92 13.37 -14.03
C MET A 48 -15.43 13.56 -13.78
N GLN A 49 -15.01 13.26 -12.55
CA GLN A 49 -13.64 13.43 -12.12
C GLN A 49 -12.71 12.61 -13.04
N ASP A 50 -11.67 13.27 -13.56
CA ASP A 50 -10.65 12.60 -14.35
C ASP A 50 -9.90 11.57 -13.51
N ILE A 51 -9.84 10.33 -14.00
CA ILE A 51 -9.14 9.21 -13.37
C ILE A 51 -7.63 9.47 -13.15
N THR A 52 -7.04 10.42 -13.88
CA THR A 52 -5.65 10.84 -13.69
C THR A 52 -5.45 11.81 -12.52
N LYS A 53 -6.49 12.53 -12.09
CA LYS A 53 -6.44 13.51 -11.00
C LYS A 53 -6.75 12.83 -9.66
N ASN A 54 -5.70 12.33 -9.01
CA ASN A 54 -5.77 11.53 -7.79
C ASN A 54 -4.55 11.76 -6.87
N ASN A 55 -4.62 11.19 -5.66
CA ASN A 55 -3.60 11.27 -4.62
C ASN A 55 -2.88 9.94 -4.35
N PHE A 56 -2.76 9.06 -5.35
CA PHE A 56 -2.15 7.74 -5.11
C PHE A 56 -0.71 7.84 -4.60
N ASP A 57 0.05 8.85 -5.00
CA ASP A 57 1.43 9.04 -4.53
C ASP A 57 1.47 9.41 -3.05
N PHE A 58 0.66 10.38 -2.64
CA PHE A 58 0.53 10.77 -1.22
C PHE A 58 0.08 9.59 -0.35
N ILE A 59 -0.95 8.85 -0.81
CA ILE A 59 -1.44 7.68 -0.08
C ILE A 59 -0.32 6.66 0.10
N ARG A 60 0.44 6.36 -0.95
CA ARG A 60 1.55 5.42 -0.84
C ARG A 60 2.59 5.89 0.18
N VAL A 61 2.89 7.19 0.25
CA VAL A 61 3.80 7.74 1.28
C VAL A 61 3.22 7.58 2.68
N LEU A 62 1.94 7.91 2.87
CA LEU A 62 1.26 7.72 4.15
C LEU A 62 1.28 6.26 4.60
N LEU A 63 0.98 5.33 3.70
CA LEU A 63 1.01 3.90 3.98
C LEU A 63 2.45 3.43 4.30
N ALA A 64 3.46 3.90 3.55
CA ALA A 64 4.87 3.59 3.84
C ALA A 64 5.29 4.12 5.21
N PHE A 65 4.84 5.32 5.59
CA PHE A 65 5.12 5.92 6.90
C PHE A 65 4.46 5.14 8.05
N ILE A 66 3.22 4.68 7.89
CA ILE A 66 2.54 3.82 8.88
C ILE A 66 3.33 2.51 9.08
N VAL A 67 3.79 1.89 7.99
CA VAL A 67 4.62 0.67 8.05
C VAL A 67 5.96 0.96 8.73
N PHE A 68 6.61 2.08 8.37
CA PHE A 68 7.86 2.52 9.01
C PHE A 68 7.71 2.65 10.52
N LEU A 69 6.69 3.37 11.00
CA LEU A 69 6.48 3.54 12.45
C LEU A 69 6.27 2.21 13.17
N GLY A 70 5.48 1.31 12.59
CA GLY A 70 5.24 0.00 13.21
C GLY A 70 6.49 -0.87 13.29
N HIS A 71 7.31 -0.85 12.24
CA HIS A 71 8.61 -1.51 12.28
C HIS A 71 9.61 -0.79 13.18
N LEU A 72 9.56 0.54 13.29
CA LEU A 72 10.40 1.29 14.20
C LEU A 72 10.11 0.88 15.65
N GLY A 73 8.83 0.83 16.04
CA GLY A 73 8.45 0.41 17.40
C GLY A 73 8.88 -1.01 17.73
N THR A 74 8.75 -1.94 16.78
CA THR A 74 9.10 -3.37 17.02
C THR A 74 10.60 -3.66 16.90
N LEU A 75 11.28 -3.06 15.92
CA LEU A 75 12.67 -3.40 15.58
C LEU A 75 13.70 -2.53 16.28
N SER A 76 13.34 -1.36 16.82
CA SER A 76 14.27 -0.53 17.60
C SER A 76 14.66 -1.15 18.93
N ALA A 77 13.84 -2.09 19.46
CA ALA A 77 13.96 -2.67 20.80
C ALA A 77 14.00 -1.64 21.95
N SER A 78 13.61 -0.39 21.69
CA SER A 78 13.57 0.68 22.69
C SER A 78 12.22 0.68 23.42
N PRO A 79 12.20 0.66 24.77
CA PRO A 79 10.97 0.77 25.55
C PRO A 79 10.16 2.04 25.23
N ASP A 80 10.83 3.16 24.96
CA ASP A 80 10.19 4.45 24.69
C ASP A 80 9.48 4.48 23.33
N LEU A 81 10.03 3.79 22.33
CA LEU A 81 9.47 3.72 20.98
C LEU A 81 8.41 2.63 20.84
N LYS A 82 8.21 1.79 21.87
CA LYS A 82 7.25 0.68 21.87
C LYS A 82 5.82 1.12 21.58
N ILE A 83 5.46 2.37 21.89
CA ILE A 83 4.15 2.92 21.53
C ILE A 83 3.84 2.79 20.03
N PHE A 84 4.87 2.88 19.17
CA PHE A 84 4.72 2.75 17.73
C PHE A 84 4.46 1.32 17.25
N GLU A 85 4.65 0.28 18.07
CA GLU A 85 4.24 -1.10 17.74
C GLU A 85 2.73 -1.21 17.45
N HIS A 86 1.94 -0.28 18.01
CA HIS A 86 0.49 -0.18 17.78
C HIS A 86 0.14 0.45 16.43
N SER A 87 1.12 0.85 15.61
CA SER A 87 0.89 1.34 14.26
C SER A 87 0.14 0.29 13.43
N PRO A 88 -0.90 0.67 12.65
CA PRO A 88 -1.73 -0.28 11.91
C PRO A 88 -1.04 -0.77 10.61
N ILE A 89 0.08 -1.48 10.74
CA ILE A 89 0.88 -2.00 9.61
C ILE A 89 0.03 -2.81 8.63
N GLU A 90 -0.82 -3.69 9.14
CA GLU A 90 -1.65 -4.57 8.30
C GLU A 90 -2.61 -3.77 7.42
N ILE A 91 -3.28 -2.76 7.98
CA ILE A 91 -4.17 -1.87 7.23
C ILE A 91 -3.37 -1.12 6.16
N ALA A 92 -2.16 -0.68 6.46
CA ALA A 92 -1.32 0.00 5.49
C ALA A 92 -0.91 -0.91 4.33
N VAL A 93 -0.51 -2.15 4.61
CA VAL A 93 -0.19 -3.16 3.58
C VAL A 93 -1.41 -3.49 2.73
N PHE A 94 -2.59 -3.63 3.34
CA PHE A 94 -3.83 -3.86 2.61
C PHE A 94 -4.23 -2.67 1.74
N GLY A 95 -3.98 -1.44 2.22
CA GLY A 95 -4.11 -0.23 1.42
C GLY A 95 -3.20 -0.24 0.19
N PHE A 96 -1.95 -0.70 0.33
CA PHE A 96 -1.05 -0.88 -0.82
C PHE A 96 -1.63 -1.88 -1.82
N PHE A 97 -2.15 -3.03 -1.36
CA PHE A 97 -2.76 -4.02 -2.24
C PHE A 97 -4.00 -3.48 -2.97
N ALA A 98 -4.85 -2.69 -2.31
CA ALA A 98 -5.98 -2.05 -2.95
C ALA A 98 -5.56 -1.02 -4.00
N VAL A 99 -4.58 -0.16 -3.69
CA VAL A 99 -3.97 0.78 -4.66
C VAL A 99 -3.40 0.02 -5.87
N SER A 100 -2.67 -1.06 -5.61
CA SER A 100 -2.11 -1.93 -6.64
C SER A 100 -3.20 -2.57 -7.51
N GLY A 101 -4.32 -3.01 -6.91
CA GLY A 101 -5.51 -3.50 -7.63
C GLY A 101 -5.99 -2.55 -8.71
N PHE A 102 -6.15 -1.27 -8.35
CA PHE A 102 -6.58 -0.23 -9.26
C PHE A 102 -5.52 0.09 -10.33
N LEU A 103 -4.28 0.34 -9.91
CA LEU A 103 -3.22 0.81 -10.81
C LEU A 103 -2.74 -0.28 -11.77
N ILE A 104 -2.66 -1.53 -11.33
CA ILE A 104 -2.18 -2.66 -12.14
C ILE A 104 -3.23 -3.02 -13.19
N ALA A 105 -4.51 -3.10 -12.81
CA ALA A 105 -5.60 -3.29 -13.76
C ALA A 105 -5.63 -2.19 -14.83
N ARG A 106 -5.53 -0.93 -14.41
CA ARG A 106 -5.44 0.22 -15.33
C ARG A 106 -4.24 0.17 -16.27
N SER A 107 -3.08 -0.24 -15.78
CA SER A 107 -1.88 -0.35 -16.60
C SER A 107 -1.98 -1.46 -17.62
N TYR A 108 -2.64 -2.58 -17.30
CA TYR A 108 -2.85 -3.66 -18.26
C TYR A 108 -3.84 -3.21 -19.34
N ASP A 109 -4.99 -2.64 -18.95
CA ASP A 109 -6.03 -2.15 -19.87
C ASP A 109 -5.51 -1.11 -20.87
N ARG A 110 -4.52 -0.30 -20.48
CA ARG A 110 -3.88 0.71 -21.34
C ARG A 110 -2.66 0.21 -22.12
N SER A 111 -2.24 -1.04 -21.94
CA SER A 111 -1.06 -1.56 -22.62
C SER A 111 -1.43 -2.19 -23.96
N SER A 112 -0.59 -1.96 -24.97
CA SER A 112 -0.81 -2.50 -26.32
C SER A 112 -0.57 -4.01 -26.43
N SER A 113 0.15 -4.60 -25.49
CA SER A 113 0.43 -6.04 -25.45
C SER A 113 0.86 -6.50 -24.05
N LEU A 114 0.79 -7.80 -23.80
CA LEU A 114 1.30 -8.44 -22.58
C LEU A 114 2.78 -8.11 -22.33
N LYS A 115 3.60 -8.16 -23.39
CA LYS A 115 5.03 -7.83 -23.31
C LYS A 115 5.27 -6.37 -22.91
N SER A 116 4.49 -5.44 -23.48
CA SER A 116 4.57 -4.00 -23.15
C SER A 116 4.22 -3.75 -21.68
N TYR A 117 3.15 -4.39 -21.20
CA TYR A 117 2.74 -4.32 -19.80
C TYR A 117 3.81 -4.90 -18.84
N LEU A 118 4.26 -6.14 -19.08
CA LEU A 118 5.24 -6.80 -18.22
C LEU A 118 6.56 -6.02 -18.18
N LYS A 119 7.01 -5.48 -19.31
CA LYS A 119 8.23 -4.65 -19.37
C LYS A 119 8.12 -3.42 -18.46
N LYS A 120 7.00 -2.69 -18.49
CA LYS A 120 6.77 -1.51 -17.62
C LYS A 120 6.75 -1.89 -16.14
N ARG A 121 6.11 -3.02 -15.82
CA ARG A 121 5.95 -3.50 -14.44
C ARG A 121 7.24 -4.06 -13.84
N ILE A 122 8.00 -4.83 -14.62
CA ILE A 122 9.32 -5.36 -14.21
C ILE A 122 10.31 -4.21 -13.99
N LYS A 123 10.39 -3.25 -14.93
CA LYS A 123 11.28 -2.08 -14.81
C LYS A 123 10.99 -1.20 -13.59
N ARG A 124 9.77 -1.27 -13.06
CA ARG A 124 9.33 -0.51 -11.90
C ARG A 124 9.78 -1.11 -10.58
N ILE A 125 9.75 -2.43 -10.42
CA ILE A 125 10.07 -3.10 -9.14
C ILE A 125 11.47 -3.69 -9.13
N VAL A 126 11.81 -4.47 -10.17
CA VAL A 126 12.97 -5.38 -10.12
C VAL A 126 14.30 -4.64 -9.91
N PRO A 127 14.59 -3.49 -10.56
CA PRO A 127 15.88 -2.83 -10.37
C PRO A 127 16.16 -2.44 -8.92
N ALA A 128 15.28 -1.67 -8.29
CA ALA A 128 15.51 -1.22 -6.91
C ALA A 128 15.44 -2.38 -5.90
N TYR A 129 14.59 -3.38 -6.16
CA TYR A 129 14.52 -4.59 -5.36
C TYR A 129 15.86 -5.35 -5.33
N LEU A 130 16.46 -5.59 -6.50
CA LEU A 130 17.76 -6.25 -6.58
C LEU A 130 18.87 -5.39 -5.97
N LEU A 131 18.78 -4.06 -6.15
CA LEU A 131 19.71 -3.12 -5.52
C LEU A 131 19.70 -3.26 -3.99
N VAL A 132 18.53 -3.24 -3.34
CA VAL A 132 18.47 -3.35 -1.87
C VAL A 132 19.01 -4.71 -1.38
N ILE A 133 18.73 -5.80 -2.10
CA ILE A 133 19.26 -7.14 -1.75
C ILE A 133 20.78 -7.15 -1.82
N PHE A 134 21.34 -6.64 -2.92
CA PHE A 134 22.79 -6.61 -3.12
C PHE A 134 23.49 -5.69 -2.13
N LEU A 135 22.95 -4.49 -1.90
CA LEU A 135 23.46 -3.55 -0.91
C LEU A 135 23.39 -4.15 0.50
N CYS A 136 22.30 -4.84 0.87
CA CYS A 136 22.23 -5.52 2.15
C CYS A 136 23.31 -6.61 2.28
N ALA A 137 23.50 -7.45 1.25
CA ALA A 137 24.49 -8.51 1.28
C ALA A 137 25.93 -7.99 1.49
N ILE A 138 26.25 -6.84 0.91
CA ILE A 138 27.59 -6.23 1.00
C ILE A 138 27.72 -5.34 2.24
N LEU A 139 26.87 -4.32 2.39
CA LEU A 139 27.03 -3.30 3.42
C LEU A 139 26.78 -3.84 4.82
N LEU A 140 25.88 -4.82 4.98
CA LEU A 140 25.64 -5.39 6.30
C LEU A 140 26.74 -6.34 6.77
N SER A 141 27.71 -6.70 5.90
CA SER A 141 28.93 -7.37 6.36
C SER A 141 29.69 -6.52 7.40
N LEU A 142 29.55 -5.19 7.35
CA LEU A 142 30.19 -4.26 8.29
C LEU A 142 29.59 -4.30 9.70
N VAL A 143 28.37 -4.82 9.84
CA VAL A 143 27.70 -5.00 11.14
C VAL A 143 27.53 -6.48 11.50
N SER A 144 28.21 -7.37 10.76
CA SER A 144 28.25 -8.79 11.06
C SER A 144 29.17 -9.06 12.24
N THR A 145 28.82 -10.06 13.06
CA THR A 145 29.72 -10.59 14.10
C THR A 145 30.84 -11.47 13.52
N TYR A 146 30.80 -11.80 12.22
CA TYR A 146 31.79 -12.63 11.56
C TYR A 146 32.88 -11.74 10.95
N SER A 147 34.11 -12.24 10.84
CA SER A 147 35.13 -11.52 10.06
C SER A 147 34.73 -11.43 8.59
N PHE A 148 35.29 -10.44 7.87
CA PHE A 148 34.99 -10.23 6.45
C PHE A 148 35.19 -11.51 5.61
N THR A 149 36.30 -12.23 5.85
CA THR A 149 36.60 -13.49 5.16
C THR A 149 35.59 -14.58 5.51
N GLU A 150 35.30 -14.80 6.79
CA GLU A 150 34.32 -15.81 7.23
C GLU A 150 32.92 -15.53 6.68
N TYR A 151 32.51 -14.26 6.62
CA TYR A 151 31.23 -13.85 6.07
C TYR A 151 31.11 -14.20 4.58
N PHE A 152 32.06 -13.78 3.75
CA PHE A 152 31.99 -14.01 2.29
C PHE A 152 32.37 -15.44 1.87
N SER A 153 33.07 -16.19 2.71
CA SER A 153 33.26 -17.64 2.52
C SER A 153 32.03 -18.46 2.92
N ASN A 154 31.07 -17.89 3.65
CA ASN A 154 29.87 -18.59 4.07
C ASN A 154 28.86 -18.73 2.92
N THR A 155 28.48 -19.97 2.60
CA THR A 155 27.51 -20.30 1.54
C THR A 155 26.15 -19.61 1.70
N GLN A 156 25.79 -19.21 2.93
CA GLN A 156 24.53 -18.54 3.21
C GLN A 156 24.41 -17.17 2.55
N VAL A 157 25.50 -16.42 2.34
CA VAL A 157 25.45 -15.13 1.62
C VAL A 157 24.94 -15.33 0.19
N TYR A 158 25.41 -16.38 -0.47
CA TYR A 158 25.01 -16.72 -1.83
C TYR A 158 23.59 -17.32 -1.89
N LYS A 159 23.19 -18.10 -0.87
CA LYS A 159 21.79 -18.54 -0.73
C LYS A 159 20.85 -17.35 -0.56
N TYR A 160 21.24 -16.37 0.26
CA TYR A 160 20.51 -15.12 0.43
C TYR A 160 20.36 -14.41 -0.92
N LEU A 161 21.47 -14.12 -1.62
CA LEU A 161 21.43 -13.46 -2.93
C LEU A 161 20.55 -14.20 -3.94
N PHE A 162 20.71 -15.52 -4.07
CA PHE A 162 19.95 -16.33 -5.02
C PHE A 162 18.45 -16.33 -4.73
N TRP A 163 18.04 -16.73 -3.52
CA TRP A 163 16.62 -16.86 -3.19
C TRP A 163 15.91 -15.50 -3.13
N ASN A 164 16.58 -14.47 -2.62
CA ASN A 164 15.99 -13.14 -2.56
C ASN A 164 15.86 -12.55 -3.97
N SER A 165 16.80 -12.79 -4.90
CA SER A 165 16.67 -12.33 -6.30
C SER A 165 15.47 -12.94 -7.03
N LEU A 166 14.99 -14.10 -6.57
CA LEU A 166 13.78 -14.77 -7.08
C LEU A 166 12.49 -14.36 -6.34
N PHE A 167 12.54 -13.35 -5.47
CA PHE A 167 11.42 -12.96 -4.60
C PHE A 167 11.00 -14.06 -3.61
N LEU A 168 11.90 -15.01 -3.32
CA LEU A 168 11.68 -16.12 -2.39
C LEU A 168 12.42 -15.87 -1.06
N ASN A 169 12.30 -14.66 -0.52
CA ASN A 169 13.04 -14.20 0.68
C ASN A 169 12.92 -15.17 1.87
N PHE A 170 11.77 -15.82 2.05
CA PHE A 170 11.51 -16.78 3.12
C PHE A 170 12.41 -18.04 3.07
N LYS A 171 13.05 -18.36 1.93
CA LYS A 171 13.98 -19.49 1.81
C LYS A 171 15.36 -19.19 2.39
N ALA A 172 15.78 -17.93 2.37
CA ALA A 172 17.04 -17.47 2.95
C ALA A 172 16.88 -16.01 3.43
N PRO A 173 16.19 -15.77 4.56
CA PRO A 173 15.83 -14.41 4.95
C PRO A 173 16.95 -13.65 5.67
N TRP A 174 18.04 -14.33 6.04
CA TRP A 174 19.09 -13.83 6.92
C TRP A 174 20.49 -13.93 6.27
N LEU A 175 21.41 -13.12 6.78
CA LEU A 175 22.84 -13.08 6.42
C LEU A 175 23.70 -13.49 7.64
N PRO A 176 24.86 -14.15 7.45
CA PRO A 176 25.71 -14.64 8.54
C PRO A 176 26.14 -13.56 9.51
N GLY A 177 25.89 -13.75 10.80
CA GLY A 177 26.31 -12.84 11.87
C GLY A 177 25.60 -11.48 11.86
N VAL A 178 24.68 -11.25 10.92
CA VAL A 178 23.95 -9.98 10.78
C VAL A 178 22.67 -10.07 11.59
N PHE A 179 22.45 -9.09 12.47
CA PHE A 179 21.21 -8.93 13.23
C PHE A 179 20.79 -10.18 14.03
N GLY A 180 21.76 -10.95 14.54
CA GLY A 180 21.50 -12.21 15.24
C GLY A 180 20.91 -13.32 14.35
N ASN A 181 21.27 -13.34 13.06
CA ASN A 181 20.73 -14.26 12.04
C ASN A 181 19.20 -14.19 11.89
N GLN A 182 18.61 -13.02 12.20
CA GLN A 182 17.19 -12.74 11.93
C GLN A 182 17.00 -12.22 10.50
N ALA A 183 15.74 -12.05 10.10
CA ALA A 183 15.40 -11.56 8.77
C ALA A 183 16.02 -10.18 8.51
N VAL A 184 16.80 -10.06 7.43
CA VAL A 184 17.47 -8.81 7.02
C VAL A 184 16.48 -7.76 6.59
N ASN A 185 15.43 -8.18 5.88
CA ASN A 185 14.38 -7.29 5.41
C ASN A 185 13.03 -8.02 5.41
N GLY A 186 12.34 -7.92 6.54
CA GLY A 186 11.03 -8.52 6.72
C GLY A 186 9.93 -7.86 5.88
N ALA A 187 10.14 -6.67 5.30
CA ALA A 187 9.13 -5.97 4.52
C ALA A 187 8.98 -6.50 3.08
N LEU A 188 9.99 -7.21 2.54
CA LEU A 188 10.04 -7.61 1.12
C LEU A 188 8.99 -8.64 0.70
N TRP A 189 8.33 -9.32 1.64
CA TRP A 189 7.31 -10.33 1.31
C TRP A 189 6.14 -9.76 0.50
N THR A 190 5.80 -8.48 0.69
CA THR A 190 4.70 -7.82 -0.04
C THR A 190 5.03 -7.65 -1.52
N LEU A 191 6.31 -7.49 -1.87
CA LEU A 191 6.76 -7.33 -3.26
C LEU A 191 6.70 -8.63 -4.06
N LYS A 192 6.92 -9.76 -3.39
CA LYS A 192 6.63 -11.08 -3.98
C LYS A 192 5.16 -11.15 -4.40
N ILE A 193 4.25 -10.75 -3.50
CA ILE A 193 2.81 -10.74 -3.78
C ILE A 193 2.48 -9.77 -4.93
N GLU A 194 3.08 -8.58 -4.96
CA GLU A 194 2.88 -7.65 -6.06
C GLU A 194 3.37 -8.19 -7.42
N MET A 195 4.53 -8.86 -7.45
CA MET A 195 4.99 -9.57 -8.64
C MET A 195 3.99 -10.64 -9.07
N CYS A 196 3.40 -11.39 -8.13
CA CYS A 196 2.35 -12.33 -8.47
C CYS A 196 1.12 -11.63 -9.08
N TYR A 197 0.68 -10.48 -8.55
CA TYR A 197 -0.39 -9.70 -9.18
C TYR A 197 -0.06 -9.28 -10.60
N TYR A 198 1.20 -8.94 -10.90
CA TYR A 198 1.62 -8.61 -12.26
C TYR A 198 1.31 -9.75 -13.23
N PHE A 199 1.47 -11.00 -12.81
CA PHE A 199 1.13 -12.17 -13.63
C PHE A 199 -0.34 -12.58 -13.55
N SER A 200 -1.01 -12.37 -12.41
CA SER A 200 -2.43 -12.70 -12.24
C SER A 200 -3.36 -11.79 -13.04
N VAL A 201 -3.05 -10.48 -13.15
CA VAL A 201 -3.93 -9.53 -13.84
C VAL A 201 -4.18 -9.87 -15.32
N PRO A 202 -3.17 -10.20 -16.14
CA PRO A 202 -3.40 -10.68 -17.50
C PRO A 202 -4.36 -11.88 -17.59
N LEU A 203 -4.22 -12.85 -16.67
CA LEU A 203 -5.12 -14.01 -16.60
C LEU A 203 -6.54 -13.60 -16.21
N LEU A 204 -6.69 -12.70 -15.23
CA LEU A 204 -8.00 -12.16 -14.84
C LEU A 204 -8.65 -11.38 -15.98
N PHE A 205 -7.89 -10.63 -16.79
CA PHE A 205 -8.40 -9.96 -17.98
C PHE A 205 -8.76 -10.91 -19.11
N LEU A 206 -8.03 -12.03 -19.26
CA LEU A 206 -8.36 -13.07 -20.24
C LEU A 206 -9.71 -13.72 -19.91
N LEU A 207 -9.94 -14.04 -18.64
CA LEU A 207 -11.17 -14.69 -18.17
C LEU A 207 -12.34 -13.70 -18.04
N PHE A 208 -12.08 -12.50 -17.53
CA PHE A 208 -13.08 -11.54 -17.07
C PHE A 208 -12.77 -10.10 -17.53
N GLY A 209 -12.29 -9.94 -18.77
CA GLY A 209 -11.86 -8.65 -19.32
C GLY A 209 -12.95 -7.57 -19.38
N LYS A 210 -12.55 -6.39 -19.88
CA LYS A 210 -13.39 -5.17 -19.88
C LYS A 210 -14.78 -5.36 -20.50
N ASN A 211 -14.91 -6.18 -21.54
CA ASN A 211 -16.16 -6.40 -22.28
C ASN A 211 -16.98 -7.59 -21.76
N ASN A 212 -16.50 -8.30 -20.73
CA ASN A 212 -17.24 -9.44 -20.17
C ASN A 212 -18.33 -8.94 -19.21
N LYS A 213 -19.60 -9.17 -19.56
CA LYS A 213 -20.76 -8.78 -18.72
C LYS A 213 -20.78 -9.44 -17.34
N TYR A 214 -20.12 -10.59 -17.17
CA TYR A 214 -20.03 -11.30 -15.90
C TYR A 214 -18.81 -10.89 -15.05
N ARG A 215 -17.94 -10.00 -15.55
CA ARG A 215 -16.68 -9.62 -14.88
C ARG A 215 -16.84 -9.29 -13.41
N ASN A 216 -17.77 -8.40 -13.08
CA ASN A 216 -17.95 -7.94 -11.70
C ASN A 216 -18.37 -9.11 -10.79
N ILE A 217 -19.28 -9.98 -11.27
CA ILE A 217 -19.73 -11.16 -10.52
C ILE A 217 -18.55 -12.12 -10.32
N SER A 218 -17.77 -12.38 -11.37
CA SER A 218 -16.59 -13.26 -11.27
C SER A 218 -15.54 -12.73 -10.30
N LEU A 219 -15.26 -11.43 -10.31
CA LEU A 219 -14.35 -10.80 -9.34
C LEU A 219 -14.88 -10.88 -7.92
N VAL A 220 -16.19 -10.71 -7.70
CA VAL A 220 -16.83 -10.87 -6.39
C VAL A 220 -16.75 -12.31 -5.91
N ILE A 221 -16.97 -13.30 -6.78
CA ILE A 221 -16.79 -14.72 -6.44
C ILE A 221 -15.34 -14.99 -6.04
N LEU A 222 -14.37 -14.53 -6.83
CA LEU A 222 -12.94 -14.64 -6.53
C LEU A 222 -12.56 -13.97 -5.20
N TYR A 223 -13.16 -12.83 -4.89
CA TYR A 223 -12.99 -12.15 -3.61
C TYR A 223 -13.44 -13.03 -2.44
N PHE A 224 -14.62 -13.63 -2.52
CA PHE A 224 -15.11 -14.52 -1.46
C PHE A 224 -14.32 -15.82 -1.35
N LEU A 225 -13.91 -16.43 -2.48
CA LEU A 225 -13.02 -17.61 -2.45
C LEU A 225 -11.66 -17.29 -1.81
N SER A 226 -11.11 -16.12 -2.12
CA SER A 226 -9.88 -15.61 -1.50
C SER A 226 -10.04 -15.38 0.01
N LEU A 227 -11.16 -14.80 0.44
CA LEU A 227 -11.50 -14.65 1.85
C LEU A 227 -11.63 -15.97 2.59
N ILE A 228 -12.31 -16.96 1.98
CA ILE A 228 -12.45 -18.30 2.57
C ILE A 228 -11.07 -18.92 2.77
N TYR A 229 -10.20 -18.84 1.76
CA TYR A 229 -8.82 -19.32 1.87
C TYR A 229 -8.06 -18.61 3.00
N LEU A 230 -8.12 -17.28 3.05
CA LEU A 230 -7.46 -16.47 4.07
C LEU A 230 -7.90 -16.88 5.48
N ASN A 231 -9.22 -16.86 5.75
CA ASN A 231 -9.79 -17.19 7.05
C ASN A 231 -9.54 -18.66 7.43
N TYR A 232 -9.58 -19.58 6.47
CA TYR A 232 -9.27 -20.98 6.72
C TYR A 232 -7.84 -21.15 7.24
N PHE A 233 -6.84 -20.57 6.56
CA PHE A 233 -5.45 -20.72 7.00
C PHE A 233 -5.11 -19.89 8.25
N GLU A 234 -5.77 -18.75 8.46
CA GLU A 234 -5.66 -18.00 9.72
C GLU A 234 -6.24 -18.78 10.91
N SER A 235 -7.38 -19.44 10.74
CA SER A 235 -7.96 -20.28 11.81
C SER A 235 -7.08 -21.48 12.18
N LEU A 236 -6.23 -21.93 11.25
CA LEU A 236 -5.18 -22.93 11.48
C LEU A 236 -3.86 -22.35 12.01
N ASN A 237 -3.79 -21.05 12.35
CA ASN A 237 -2.58 -20.31 12.72
C ASN A 237 -1.45 -20.34 11.67
N LYS A 238 -1.78 -20.61 10.40
CA LYS A 238 -0.83 -20.65 9.27
C LYS A 238 -0.77 -19.30 8.55
N ILE A 239 -0.44 -18.24 9.29
CA ILE A 239 -0.50 -16.83 8.83
C ILE A 239 0.33 -16.61 7.54
N SER A 240 1.54 -17.17 7.46
CA SER A 240 2.41 -17.01 6.29
C SER A 240 1.79 -17.58 5.02
N LEU A 241 1.01 -18.66 5.13
CA LEU A 241 0.30 -19.30 4.03
C LEU A 241 -0.99 -18.55 3.68
N ALA A 242 -1.73 -18.12 4.70
CA ALA A 242 -2.92 -17.30 4.54
C ALA A 242 -2.63 -16.01 3.74
N LYS A 243 -1.48 -15.38 4.00
CA LYS A 243 -1.00 -14.16 3.33
C LYS A 243 -0.30 -14.40 1.98
N GLN A 244 -0.37 -15.61 1.41
CA GLN A 244 0.00 -15.86 0.00
C GLN A 244 -1.21 -15.71 -0.93
N LEU A 245 -0.98 -15.80 -2.25
CA LEU A 245 -2.09 -16.06 -3.17
C LEU A 245 -2.67 -17.46 -2.92
N PRO A 246 -4.01 -17.62 -2.98
CA PRO A 246 -5.00 -16.61 -3.36
C PRO A 246 -5.47 -15.69 -2.23
N GLY A 247 -5.10 -15.91 -0.96
CA GLY A 247 -5.63 -15.18 0.20
C GLY A 247 -5.51 -13.66 0.14
N THR A 248 -4.42 -13.12 -0.42
CA THR A 248 -4.25 -11.67 -0.58
C THR A 248 -5.04 -11.05 -1.74
N LEU A 249 -5.70 -11.83 -2.60
CA LEU A 249 -6.57 -11.29 -3.66
C LEU A 249 -7.76 -10.53 -3.09
N SER A 250 -8.25 -10.90 -1.90
CA SER A 250 -9.33 -10.22 -1.19
C SER A 250 -9.03 -8.74 -0.94
N TYR A 251 -7.77 -8.36 -0.74
CA TYR A 251 -7.34 -6.97 -0.58
C TYR A 251 -7.08 -6.25 -1.91
N PHE A 252 -6.77 -7.01 -2.97
CA PHE A 252 -6.43 -6.50 -4.31
C PHE A 252 -7.68 -6.22 -5.16
N ILE A 253 -8.63 -7.15 -5.15
CA ILE A 253 -9.85 -7.12 -5.97
C ILE A 253 -10.70 -5.85 -5.75
N PRO A 254 -10.85 -5.30 -4.54
CA PRO A 254 -11.59 -4.04 -4.33
C PRO A 254 -11.09 -2.90 -5.22
N GLY A 255 -9.76 -2.73 -5.34
CA GLY A 255 -9.18 -1.73 -6.24
C GLY A 255 -9.48 -1.99 -7.72
N MET A 256 -9.44 -3.25 -8.14
CA MET A 256 -9.75 -3.67 -9.51
C MET A 256 -11.24 -3.48 -9.84
N LEU A 257 -12.14 -3.80 -8.90
CA LEU A 257 -13.58 -3.53 -9.03
C LEU A 257 -13.87 -2.03 -9.15
N ILE A 258 -13.23 -1.21 -8.32
CA ILE A 258 -13.37 0.24 -8.38
C ILE A 258 -12.83 0.79 -9.71
N TYR A 259 -11.71 0.28 -10.23
CA TYR A 259 -11.21 0.65 -11.55
C TYR A 259 -12.23 0.40 -12.65
N PHE A 260 -12.80 -0.79 -12.69
CA PHE A 260 -13.77 -1.18 -13.72
C PHE A 260 -15.14 -0.50 -13.62
N ASN A 261 -15.46 0.04 -12.45
CA ASN A 261 -16.72 0.72 -12.15
C ASN A 261 -16.47 2.16 -11.70
N PHE A 262 -15.40 2.77 -12.21
CA PHE A 262 -14.88 4.05 -11.72
C PHE A 262 -15.93 5.16 -11.77
N ASP A 263 -16.68 5.27 -12.85
CA ASP A 263 -17.71 6.31 -13.02
C ASP A 263 -18.81 6.19 -11.96
N LYS A 264 -19.28 4.96 -11.71
CA LYS A 264 -20.26 4.67 -10.65
C LYS A 264 -19.68 4.93 -9.26
N PHE A 265 -18.42 4.56 -9.04
CA PHE A 265 -17.73 4.84 -7.79
C PHE A 265 -17.67 6.35 -7.54
N ILE A 266 -17.21 7.16 -8.50
CA ILE A 266 -17.12 8.62 -8.34
C ILE A 266 -18.50 9.24 -8.09
N GLN A 267 -19.55 8.77 -8.78
CA GLN A 267 -20.92 9.24 -8.59
C GLN A 267 -21.43 9.00 -7.17
N HIS A 268 -21.09 7.86 -6.56
CA HIS A 268 -21.62 7.43 -5.26
C HIS A 268 -20.58 7.39 -4.13
N LYS A 269 -19.37 7.93 -4.33
CA LYS A 269 -18.22 7.71 -3.44
C LYS A 269 -18.47 8.09 -1.98
N ASN A 270 -19.23 9.16 -1.72
CA ASN A 270 -19.56 9.60 -0.35
C ASN A 270 -20.47 8.58 0.35
N ILE A 271 -21.49 8.06 -0.35
CA ILE A 271 -22.42 7.06 0.19
C ILE A 271 -21.68 5.73 0.42
N ILE A 272 -20.91 5.28 -0.58
CA ILE A 272 -20.11 4.05 -0.48
C ILE A 272 -19.09 4.17 0.68
N PHE A 273 -18.50 5.36 0.89
CA PHE A 273 -17.61 5.63 2.02
C PHE A 273 -18.33 5.53 3.37
N ILE A 274 -19.51 6.13 3.52
CA ILE A 274 -20.30 6.04 4.76
C ILE A 274 -20.67 4.58 5.07
N ILE A 275 -21.14 3.85 4.05
CA ILE A 275 -21.40 2.40 4.17
C ILE A 275 -20.12 1.70 4.61
N ALA A 276 -18.99 2.02 3.98
CA ALA A 276 -17.70 1.43 4.31
C ALA A 276 -17.10 1.87 5.65
N ILE A 277 -17.66 2.87 6.34
CA ILE A 277 -17.31 3.13 7.74
C ILE A 277 -18.25 2.33 8.64
N ALA A 278 -19.56 2.35 8.34
CA ALA A 278 -20.56 1.62 9.10
C ALA A 278 -20.28 0.12 9.19
N THR A 279 -19.92 -0.53 8.08
CA THR A 279 -19.59 -1.98 8.13
C THR A 279 -18.26 -2.28 8.85
N VAL A 280 -17.32 -1.32 9.00
CA VAL A 280 -16.06 -1.54 9.76
C VAL A 280 -16.45 -1.60 11.23
N TRP A 281 -17.33 -0.70 11.66
CA TRP A 281 -17.89 -0.75 13.01
C TRP A 281 -18.61 -2.07 13.29
N ILE A 282 -19.35 -2.59 12.32
CA ILE A 282 -20.02 -3.89 12.44
C ILE A 282 -18.99 -5.04 12.54
N ASP A 283 -18.00 -5.10 11.65
CA ASP A 283 -16.93 -6.11 11.68
C ASP A 283 -16.17 -6.09 13.02
N LEU A 284 -15.91 -4.90 13.57
CA LEU A 284 -15.26 -4.72 14.87
C LEU A 284 -16.13 -5.19 16.03
N PHE A 285 -17.43 -4.88 16.00
CA PHE A 285 -18.37 -5.24 17.05
C PHE A 285 -18.68 -6.76 17.04
N LEU A 286 -18.95 -7.31 15.86
CA LEU A 286 -19.29 -8.73 15.67
C LEU A 286 -18.04 -9.64 15.63
N LYS A 287 -16.84 -9.06 15.47
CA LYS A 287 -15.56 -9.78 15.32
C LYS A 287 -15.52 -10.72 14.11
N ILE A 288 -16.28 -10.39 13.08
CA ILE A 288 -16.35 -11.14 11.82
C ILE A 288 -15.56 -10.30 10.79
N GLN A 289 -14.39 -10.76 10.35
CA GLN A 289 -13.53 -10.01 9.42
C GLN A 289 -13.94 -10.19 7.95
N LEU A 290 -15.25 -10.25 7.68
CA LEU A 290 -15.77 -10.66 6.37
C LEU A 290 -15.70 -9.55 5.33
N PHE A 291 -15.91 -8.28 5.73
CA PHE A 291 -15.99 -7.17 4.79
C PHE A 291 -14.75 -6.28 4.82
N SER A 292 -13.97 -6.34 5.91
CA SER A 292 -12.78 -5.53 6.17
C SER A 292 -11.87 -5.28 4.94
N PRO A 293 -11.52 -6.28 4.09
CA PRO A 293 -10.68 -6.03 2.90
C PRO A 293 -11.33 -5.10 1.86
N MET A 294 -12.61 -5.31 1.54
CA MET A 294 -13.37 -4.44 0.62
C MET A 294 -13.44 -3.01 1.15
N MET A 295 -13.65 -2.88 2.45
CA MET A 295 -13.87 -1.61 3.11
C MET A 295 -12.62 -0.75 3.14
N ILE A 296 -11.47 -1.36 3.47
CA ILE A 296 -10.16 -0.70 3.36
C ILE A 296 -9.94 -0.21 1.93
N GLY A 297 -10.24 -1.05 0.92
CA GLY A 297 -10.14 -0.66 -0.47
C GLY A 297 -10.99 0.56 -0.83
N VAL A 298 -12.25 0.59 -0.39
CA VAL A 298 -13.14 1.74 -0.57
C VAL A 298 -12.60 3.00 0.12
N ILE A 299 -12.20 2.90 1.38
CA ILE A 299 -11.69 4.04 2.17
C ILE A 299 -10.44 4.63 1.51
N VAL A 300 -9.50 3.78 1.10
CA VAL A 300 -8.27 4.20 0.44
C VAL A 300 -8.57 4.87 -0.91
N MET A 301 -9.47 4.32 -1.72
CA MET A 301 -9.88 4.93 -2.99
C MET A 301 -10.66 6.23 -2.78
N TYR A 302 -11.47 6.32 -1.73
CA TYR A 302 -12.19 7.54 -1.37
C TYR A 302 -11.21 8.66 -1.08
N ILE A 303 -10.21 8.42 -0.23
CA ILE A 303 -9.14 9.38 0.07
C ILE A 303 -8.38 9.76 -1.21
N ALA A 304 -8.10 8.77 -2.08
CA ALA A 304 -7.35 8.98 -3.31
C ALA A 304 -8.02 9.98 -4.26
N TYR A 305 -9.35 10.01 -4.28
CA TYR A 305 -10.13 10.83 -5.21
C TYR A 305 -10.89 12.00 -4.54
N SER A 306 -10.76 12.24 -3.24
CA SER A 306 -11.53 13.30 -2.55
C SER A 306 -10.70 14.55 -2.21
N PHE A 307 -9.40 14.43 -1.99
CA PHE A 307 -8.57 15.56 -1.54
C PHE A 307 -7.82 16.24 -2.69
N LYS A 308 -8.41 17.24 -3.33
CA LYS A 308 -7.82 17.88 -4.52
C LYS A 308 -6.45 18.56 -4.29
N PHE A 309 -6.14 18.95 -3.05
CA PHE A 309 -4.92 19.70 -2.72
C PHE A 309 -3.64 18.85 -2.73
N LEU A 310 -3.76 17.52 -2.74
CA LEU A 310 -2.61 16.59 -2.68
C LEU A 310 -2.23 16.01 -4.06
N ASN A 311 -2.95 16.39 -5.12
CA ASN A 311 -2.83 15.79 -6.46
C ASN A 311 -1.44 15.95 -7.12
N ASN A 312 -0.56 16.80 -6.55
CA ASN A 312 0.77 17.11 -7.09
C ASN A 312 1.92 16.48 -6.29
N PHE A 313 1.64 15.58 -5.34
CA PHE A 313 2.69 15.03 -4.48
C PHE A 313 3.76 14.25 -5.27
N GLY A 314 3.37 13.57 -6.35
CA GLY A 314 4.28 12.80 -7.21
C GLY A 314 5.16 13.62 -8.15
N LYS A 315 5.06 14.96 -8.18
CA LYS A 315 5.83 15.80 -9.12
C LYS A 315 7.35 15.64 -8.97
N TYR A 316 7.81 15.18 -7.81
CA TYR A 316 9.22 15.05 -7.47
C TYR A 316 9.78 13.63 -7.66
N GLY A 317 8.94 12.64 -8.03
CA GLY A 317 9.35 11.26 -8.28
C GLY A 317 8.65 10.22 -7.40
N ASP A 318 8.84 8.94 -7.73
CA ASP A 318 8.21 7.80 -7.03
C ASP A 318 9.14 7.21 -5.94
N PHE A 319 9.76 8.09 -5.13
CA PHE A 319 10.74 7.71 -4.10
C PHE A 319 10.14 6.92 -2.92
N THR A 320 8.81 6.85 -2.82
CA THR A 320 8.09 6.03 -1.84
C THR A 320 8.51 4.57 -1.86
N TYR A 321 8.81 4.05 -3.05
CA TYR A 321 9.25 2.68 -3.21
C TYR A 321 10.59 2.43 -2.52
N GLY A 322 11.57 3.32 -2.74
CA GLY A 322 12.85 3.31 -2.04
C GLY A 322 12.69 3.39 -0.52
N ILE A 323 11.87 4.34 -0.02
CA ILE A 323 11.57 4.46 1.42
C ILE A 323 11.04 3.12 1.97
N TYR A 324 10.10 2.50 1.26
CA TYR A 324 9.50 1.23 1.68
C TYR A 324 10.48 0.06 1.68
N ILE A 325 11.41 -0.04 0.73
CA ILE A 325 12.32 -1.21 0.71
C ILE A 325 13.54 -1.03 1.62
N PHE A 326 13.99 0.20 1.86
CA PHE A 326 15.20 0.45 2.66
C PHE A 326 14.93 0.62 4.16
N HIS A 327 13.70 0.91 4.59
CA HIS A 327 13.47 1.18 6.02
C HIS A 327 13.85 0.04 6.96
N PHE A 328 13.47 -1.20 6.64
CA PHE A 328 13.67 -2.33 7.54
C PHE A 328 15.16 -2.57 7.86
N PRO A 329 16.06 -2.74 6.87
CA PRO A 329 17.48 -2.92 7.16
C PRO A 329 18.09 -1.70 7.85
N ILE A 330 17.67 -0.48 7.51
CA ILE A 330 18.20 0.75 8.16
C ILE A 330 17.82 0.78 9.66
N ILE A 331 16.55 0.50 10.01
CA ILE A 331 16.13 0.44 11.41
C ILE A 331 16.93 -0.62 12.18
N ARG A 332 17.13 -1.80 11.57
CA ARG A 332 17.93 -2.88 12.18
C ARG A 332 19.40 -2.52 12.34
N THR A 333 19.99 -1.81 11.39
CA THR A 333 21.34 -1.27 11.51
C THR A 333 21.43 -0.28 12.68
N PHE A 334 20.47 0.63 12.82
CA PHE A 334 20.44 1.57 13.96
C PHE A 334 20.35 0.82 15.29
N GLN A 335 19.49 -0.19 15.38
CA GLN A 335 19.37 -1.03 16.57
C GLN A 335 20.64 -1.83 16.87
N THR A 336 21.31 -2.37 15.84
CA THR A 336 22.53 -3.16 15.99
C THR A 336 23.73 -2.32 16.41
N LEU A 337 23.77 -1.06 15.98
CA LEU A 337 24.81 -0.10 16.36
C LEU A 337 24.55 0.55 17.74
N GLY A 338 23.55 0.08 18.50
CA GLY A 338 23.23 0.64 19.81
C GLY A 338 22.58 2.03 19.77
N LEU A 339 22.27 2.59 18.59
CA LEU A 339 21.86 4.01 18.48
C LEU A 339 20.58 4.32 19.26
N PHE A 340 19.61 3.41 19.29
CA PHE A 340 18.39 3.60 20.07
C PHE A 340 18.57 3.36 21.58
N GLU A 341 19.67 2.74 22.00
CA GLU A 341 19.97 2.41 23.40
C GLU A 341 20.90 3.48 24.01
N ASP A 342 21.95 3.84 23.28
CA ASP A 342 23.02 4.75 23.74
C ASP A 342 22.62 6.23 23.71
N TYR A 343 21.61 6.60 22.91
CA TYR A 343 21.16 7.97 22.70
C TYR A 343 19.65 8.12 22.90
N ASN A 344 19.15 9.37 22.91
CA ASN A 344 17.72 9.63 23.01
C ASN A 344 16.95 8.92 21.86
N PRO A 345 16.04 7.98 22.18
CA PRO A 345 15.40 7.14 21.17
C PRO A 345 14.54 7.92 20.18
N PHE A 346 13.88 9.01 20.61
CA PHE A 346 13.04 9.83 19.74
C PHE A 346 13.86 10.66 18.75
N VAL A 347 15.03 11.17 19.18
CA VAL A 347 15.96 11.85 18.28
C VAL A 347 16.50 10.85 17.25
N MET A 348 16.90 9.65 17.68
CA MET A 348 17.39 8.61 16.77
C MET A 348 16.31 8.07 15.85
N ALA A 349 15.05 8.03 16.27
CA ALA A 349 13.91 7.73 15.42
C ALA A 349 13.75 8.76 14.29
N LEU A 350 13.86 10.05 14.62
CA LEU A 350 13.82 11.13 13.63
C LEU A 350 15.00 11.03 12.65
N VAL A 351 16.23 10.84 13.16
CA VAL A 351 17.42 10.66 12.32
C VAL A 351 17.26 9.43 11.42
N CYS A 352 16.80 8.30 11.96
CA CYS A 352 16.54 7.08 11.20
C CYS A 352 15.56 7.35 10.06
N MET A 353 14.44 8.03 10.34
CA MET A 353 13.46 8.41 9.32
C MET A 353 14.08 9.28 8.22
N LEU A 354 14.87 10.28 8.60
CA LEU A 354 15.55 11.16 7.64
C LEU A 354 16.55 10.38 6.77
N VAL A 355 17.29 9.43 7.35
CA VAL A 355 18.19 8.54 6.59
C VAL A 355 17.41 7.67 5.62
N VAL A 356 16.30 7.05 6.05
CA VAL A 356 15.43 6.25 5.17
C VAL A 356 14.91 7.09 3.99
N ILE A 357 14.45 8.33 4.26
CA ILE A 357 13.99 9.25 3.21
C ILE A 357 15.14 9.60 2.27
N ALA A 358 16.31 9.97 2.80
CA ALA A 358 17.47 10.35 2.01
C ALA A 358 17.95 9.20 1.12
N VAL A 359 18.01 7.97 1.63
CA VAL A 359 18.38 6.77 0.87
C VAL A 359 17.31 6.45 -0.18
N GLY A 360 16.03 6.53 0.15
CA GLY A 360 14.94 6.30 -0.80
C GLY A 360 14.95 7.31 -1.96
N VAL A 361 15.16 8.59 -1.67
CA VAL A 361 15.29 9.66 -2.67
C VAL A 361 16.56 9.46 -3.52
N SER A 362 17.68 9.09 -2.89
CA SER A 362 18.94 8.82 -3.59
C SER A 362 18.80 7.61 -4.53
N SER A 363 18.19 6.51 -4.07
CA SER A 363 17.89 5.33 -4.89
C SER A 363 17.08 5.71 -6.13
N TRP A 364 16.06 6.54 -5.96
CA TRP A 364 15.23 7.01 -7.06
C TRP A 364 16.03 7.77 -8.11
N HIS A 365 16.76 8.82 -7.72
CA HIS A 365 17.46 9.70 -8.65
C HIS A 365 18.71 9.07 -9.26
N LEU A 366 19.45 8.26 -8.49
CA LEU A 366 20.73 7.71 -8.92
C LEU A 366 20.57 6.41 -9.70
N TYR A 367 19.54 5.60 -9.40
CA TYR A 367 19.41 4.26 -9.96
C TYR A 367 18.06 4.05 -10.67
N GLU A 368 16.94 4.15 -9.96
CA GLU A 368 15.63 3.68 -10.45
C GLU A 368 15.14 4.46 -11.68
N LYS A 369 15.31 5.78 -11.69
CA LYS A 369 14.84 6.66 -12.77
C LYS A 369 15.39 6.27 -14.15
N ARG A 370 16.54 5.59 -14.22
CA ARG A 370 17.17 5.17 -15.49
C ARG A 370 16.44 4.01 -16.17
N PHE A 371 15.64 3.26 -15.41
CA PHE A 371 14.95 2.06 -15.91
C PHE A 371 13.53 2.35 -16.39
N LEU A 372 12.91 3.42 -15.87
CA LEU A 372 11.56 3.88 -16.21
C LEU A 372 11.57 4.78 -17.44
#